data_AF-A0A2H0TPJ8-F1
#
_entry.id   AF-A0A2H0TPJ8-F1
#
_cell.length_a   1.000
_cell.length_b   1.000
_cell.length_c   1.000
_cell.angle_alpha   90.00
_cell.angle_beta   90.00
_cell.angle_gamma   90.00
#
_symmetry.space_group_name_H-M   'P 1'
#
loop_
_entity.id
_entity.type
_entity.pdbx_description
1 polymer ?
#
loop_
_entity_poly.entity_id
_entity_poly.type
_entity_poly.pdbx_seq_one_letter_code
_entity_poly.pdbx_strand_id
1 'polypeptide(L)'
;MKTVSLLKTETFWLWFIGGGLLVFAIETLLLGLWTIPIIGYRIPYMNEVTTFDLLFAGSFAVAFGFGVSLFALARKGKAASCAVGGGSGLLAFFTMLCPVCPVFFLTYFGLSATVMAFSPYFWWMRVIAFVVLIAGIALLARRFEPKDVPTKSGHLIFQKVAVIVVGILFVSNQALAMQVGKKMIGMDMADGVVLTGEFARDIAALVTPTTLPFYGSELGLDMSNLNAINASIRKLGIMAPMQGSNPIQLSEEEMKRYIKIGTEPYVTCEFCCGVTTLVREDGSPTCGCAHSIAMRGTAAYLIRTYPEMTDAQIAYEIVRQKGLYFPVQLQQRMASSLAGDRAEFKPDIKYLTMNLTESELTDLQKKAKTSGFEPEENPGMVGGC
;
A
#
# COMPACT_ATOMS: atom_id res chain seq x y z
N MET A 1 6.86 10.41 47.09
CA MET A 1 7.97 9.46 47.44
C MET A 1 7.58 7.98 47.36
N LYS A 2 6.38 7.54 47.77
CA LYS A 2 5.96 6.10 47.76
C LYS A 2 5.97 5.44 46.36
N THR A 3 5.69 6.17 45.28
CA THR A 3 5.70 5.64 43.90
C THR A 3 7.12 5.39 43.36
N VAL A 4 8.12 6.13 43.85
CA VAL A 4 9.51 6.01 43.37
C VAL A 4 10.17 4.72 43.87
N SER A 5 9.74 4.18 45.01
CA SER A 5 10.26 2.89 45.50
C SER A 5 9.75 1.69 44.70
N LEU A 6 8.54 1.77 44.12
CA LEU A 6 7.98 0.73 43.26
C LEU A 6 8.84 0.50 42.02
N LEU A 7 9.27 1.61 41.40
CA LEU A 7 10.15 1.61 40.22
C LEU A 7 11.54 1.01 40.50
N LYS A 8 11.92 0.80 41.77
CA LYS A 8 13.19 0.14 42.10
C LYS A 8 13.08 -1.38 42.08
N THR A 9 11.87 -1.95 42.07
CA THR A 9 11.66 -3.39 42.16
C THR A 9 11.84 -4.06 40.80
N GLU A 10 12.68 -5.09 40.71
CA GLU A 10 12.83 -5.92 39.49
C GLU A 10 11.50 -6.50 38.99
N THR A 11 10.67 -6.97 39.92
CA THR A 11 9.36 -7.55 39.59
C THR A 11 8.47 -6.54 38.88
N PHE A 12 8.57 -5.25 39.24
CA PHE A 12 7.80 -4.19 38.56
C PHE A 12 8.14 -4.15 37.07
N TRP A 13 9.42 -4.04 36.73
CA TRP A 13 9.84 -3.86 35.34
C TRP A 13 9.59 -5.08 34.46
N LEU A 14 9.73 -6.29 35.00
CA LEU A 14 9.40 -7.52 34.28
C LEU A 14 7.94 -7.53 33.83
N TRP A 15 7.01 -7.25 34.73
CA TRP A 15 5.59 -7.18 34.42
C TRP A 15 5.21 -5.95 33.58
N PHE A 16 5.91 -4.84 33.76
CA PHE A 16 5.66 -3.60 33.03
C PHE A 16 5.96 -3.77 31.56
N ILE A 17 7.17 -4.25 31.28
CA ILE A 17 7.63 -4.41 29.91
C ILE A 17 6.93 -5.60 29.25
N GLY A 18 6.82 -6.73 29.95
CA GLY A 18 6.13 -7.92 29.43
C GLY A 18 4.66 -7.65 29.11
N GLY A 19 3.93 -7.03 30.04
CA GLY A 19 2.52 -6.68 29.86
C GLY A 19 2.32 -5.61 28.79
N GLY A 20 3.16 -4.57 28.78
CA GLY A 20 3.10 -3.48 27.80
C GLY A 20 3.41 -3.95 26.37
N LEU A 21 4.49 -4.72 26.17
CA LEU A 21 4.85 -5.24 24.85
C LEU A 21 3.79 -6.21 24.32
N LEU A 22 3.25 -7.08 25.18
CA LEU A 22 2.21 -8.03 24.77
C LEU A 22 0.96 -7.29 24.28
N VAL A 23 0.47 -6.31 25.03
CA VAL A 23 -0.75 -5.59 24.62
C VAL A 23 -0.50 -4.70 23.41
N PHE A 24 0.67 -4.07 23.31
CA PHE A 24 1.06 -3.29 22.12
C PHE A 24 1.11 -4.16 20.86
N ALA A 25 1.68 -5.37 20.95
CA ALA A 25 1.70 -6.33 19.85
C ALA A 25 0.26 -6.72 19.43
N ILE A 26 -0.61 -7.01 20.40
CA ILE A 26 -2.02 -7.33 20.12
C ILE A 26 -2.73 -6.15 19.44
N GLU A 27 -2.60 -4.92 19.96
CA GLU A 27 -3.27 -3.76 19.38
C GLU A 27 -2.79 -3.45 17.97
N THR A 28 -1.48 -3.50 17.73
CA THR A 28 -0.92 -3.27 16.39
C THR A 28 -1.30 -4.38 15.40
N LEU A 29 -1.49 -5.62 15.86
CA LEU A 29 -2.04 -6.71 15.05
C LEU A 29 -3.51 -6.45 14.69
N LEU A 30 -4.31 -5.99 15.65
CA LEU A 30 -5.73 -5.62 15.45
C LEU A 30 -5.89 -4.42 14.51
N LEU A 31 -4.93 -3.49 14.52
CA LEU A 31 -4.84 -2.39 13.55
C LEU A 31 -4.35 -2.85 12.16
N GLY A 32 -4.06 -4.14 11.99
CA GLY A 32 -3.60 -4.70 10.72
C GLY A 32 -2.21 -4.20 10.30
N LEU A 33 -1.36 -3.78 11.25
CA LEU A 33 -0.03 -3.24 10.94
C LEU A 33 1.01 -4.32 10.60
N TRP A 34 0.76 -5.56 10.99
CA TRP A 34 1.64 -6.69 10.70
C TRP A 34 0.88 -8.01 10.56
N THR A 35 1.55 -9.02 10.01
CA THR A 35 1.04 -10.39 9.82
C THR A 35 1.65 -11.34 10.83
N ILE A 36 0.89 -12.32 11.32
CA ILE A 36 1.44 -13.36 12.18
C ILE A 36 2.45 -14.19 11.37
N PRO A 37 3.76 -14.19 11.70
CA PRO A 37 4.79 -14.71 10.80
C PRO A 37 4.64 -16.18 10.41
N ILE A 38 4.09 -17.00 11.32
CA ILE A 38 3.97 -18.45 11.13
C ILE A 38 2.82 -18.81 10.18
N ILE A 39 1.74 -18.04 10.19
CA ILE A 39 0.51 -18.36 9.45
C ILE A 39 0.16 -17.36 8.36
N GLY A 40 0.94 -16.28 8.21
CA GLY A 40 0.70 -15.22 7.21
C GLY A 40 -0.60 -14.43 7.41
N TYR A 41 -1.32 -14.66 8.51
CA TYR A 41 -2.62 -14.05 8.76
C TYR A 41 -2.49 -12.57 9.12
N ARG A 42 -3.25 -11.71 8.43
CA ARG A 42 -3.44 -10.29 8.71
C ARG A 42 -4.90 -10.04 9.07
N ILE A 43 -5.15 -9.21 10.08
CA ILE A 43 -6.52 -8.73 10.33
C ILE A 43 -6.82 -7.62 9.31
N PRO A 44 -7.86 -7.75 8.47
CA PRO A 44 -8.25 -6.70 7.55
C PRO A 44 -8.84 -5.54 8.36
N TYR A 45 -8.01 -4.56 8.68
CA TYR A 45 -8.46 -3.31 9.29
C TYR A 45 -9.06 -2.43 8.19
N MET A 46 -10.38 -2.25 8.23
CA MET A 46 -11.16 -1.64 7.15
C MET A 46 -11.02 -0.11 7.03
N ASN A 47 -10.23 0.53 7.89
CA ASN A 47 -10.06 1.98 7.91
C ASN A 47 -8.59 2.36 7.76
N GLU A 48 -8.32 3.60 7.36
CA GLU A 48 -6.96 4.15 7.42
C GLU A 48 -6.50 4.23 8.88
N VAL A 49 -5.29 3.74 9.15
CA VAL A 49 -4.68 3.86 10.47
C VAL A 49 -4.23 5.30 10.66
N THR A 50 -4.82 5.99 11.63
CA THR A 50 -4.50 7.39 11.90
C THR A 50 -3.34 7.53 12.88
N THR A 51 -2.72 8.71 12.94
CA THR A 51 -1.74 9.05 13.99
C THR A 51 -2.33 8.87 15.40
N PHE A 52 -3.62 9.14 15.57
CA PHE A 52 -4.32 8.95 16.84
C PHE A 52 -4.38 7.48 17.25
N ASP A 53 -4.62 6.56 16.32
CA ASP A 53 -4.65 5.12 16.62
C ASP A 53 -3.29 4.62 17.13
N LEU A 54 -2.20 5.10 16.53
CA LEU A 54 -0.83 4.77 16.95
C LEU A 54 -0.51 5.35 18.33
N LEU A 55 -0.88 6.62 18.57
CA LEU A 55 -0.69 7.26 19.88
C LEU A 55 -1.52 6.58 20.97
N PHE A 56 -2.76 6.20 20.66
CA PHE A 56 -3.61 5.46 21.58
C PHE A 56 -3.00 4.11 21.93
N ALA A 57 -2.61 3.29 20.93
CA ALA A 57 -2.02 1.99 21.17
C ALA A 57 -0.73 2.10 22.03
N GLY A 58 0.14 3.06 21.70
CA GLY A 58 1.36 3.30 22.48
C GLY A 58 1.07 3.71 23.93
N SER A 59 0.21 4.70 24.14
CA SER A 59 -0.11 5.21 25.48
C SER A 59 -0.90 4.21 26.33
N PHE A 60 -1.83 3.47 25.73
CA PHE A 60 -2.59 2.42 26.38
C PHE A 60 -1.66 1.28 26.83
N ALA A 61 -0.75 0.82 25.97
CA ALA A 61 0.20 -0.22 26.31
C ALA A 61 1.08 0.12 27.52
N VAL A 62 1.54 1.37 27.61
CA VAL A 62 2.29 1.87 28.78
C VAL A 62 1.43 1.83 30.04
N ALA A 63 0.20 2.34 29.98
CA ALA A 63 -0.71 2.34 31.13
C ALA A 63 -1.06 0.91 31.57
N PHE A 64 -1.36 0.02 30.63
CA PHE A 64 -1.68 -1.37 30.90
C PHE A 64 -0.53 -2.11 31.56
N GLY A 65 0.69 -1.98 31.01
CA GLY A 65 1.91 -2.54 31.61
C GLY A 65 2.09 -2.06 33.05
N PHE A 66 1.85 -0.77 33.31
CA PHE A 66 1.92 -0.21 34.67
C PHE A 66 0.89 -0.85 35.61
N GLY A 67 -0.36 -0.98 35.16
CA GLY A 67 -1.44 -1.64 35.89
C GLY A 67 -1.12 -3.10 36.24
N VAL A 68 -0.65 -3.89 35.27
CA VAL A 68 -0.25 -5.29 35.47
C VAL A 68 0.89 -5.41 36.48
N SER A 69 1.86 -4.50 36.42
CA SER A 69 2.99 -4.47 37.35
C SER A 69 2.56 -4.22 38.79
N LEU A 70 1.71 -3.20 38.97
CA LEU A 70 1.18 -2.88 40.28
C LEU A 70 0.33 -4.03 40.82
N PHE A 71 -0.50 -4.65 39.97
CA PHE A 71 -1.30 -5.81 40.36
C PHE A 71 -0.45 -6.99 40.79
N ALA A 72 0.61 -7.32 40.04
CA ALA A 72 1.54 -8.39 40.38
C ALA A 72 2.24 -8.13 41.72
N LEU A 73 2.67 -6.89 41.97
CA LEU A 73 3.25 -6.50 43.25
C LEU A 73 2.23 -6.56 44.39
N ALA A 74 1.01 -6.07 44.19
CA ALA A 74 -0.08 -6.11 45.17
C ALA A 74 -0.44 -7.54 45.57
N ARG A 75 -0.50 -8.45 44.60
CA ARG A 75 -0.72 -9.89 44.83
C ARG A 75 0.42 -10.51 45.65
N LYS A 76 1.67 -10.19 45.30
CA LYS A 76 2.85 -10.70 46.02
C LYS A 76 2.91 -10.20 47.46
N GLY A 77 2.53 -8.94 47.70
CA GLY A 77 2.44 -8.33 49.03
C GLY A 77 1.20 -8.71 49.84
N LYS A 78 0.33 -9.61 49.34
CA LYS A 78 -0.97 -9.96 49.95
C LYS A 78 -1.86 -8.73 50.26
N ALA A 79 -1.60 -7.60 49.61
CA ALA A 79 -2.22 -6.30 49.91
C ALA A 79 -3.54 -6.06 49.16
N ALA A 80 -3.91 -6.96 48.25
CA ALA A 80 -5.14 -6.87 47.47
C ALA A 80 -5.92 -8.19 47.51
N SER A 81 -7.23 -8.11 47.75
CA SER A 81 -8.14 -9.21 47.43
C SER A 81 -8.22 -9.36 45.91
N CYS A 82 -8.23 -10.59 45.41
CA CYS A 82 -8.25 -10.90 43.96
C CYS A 82 -9.36 -10.19 43.16
N ALA A 83 -10.42 -9.73 43.84
CA ALA A 83 -11.59 -9.10 43.24
C ALA A 83 -11.31 -7.72 42.59
N VAL A 84 -10.45 -6.87 43.18
CA VAL A 84 -10.32 -5.47 42.73
C VAL A 84 -9.39 -5.31 41.51
N GLY A 85 -8.35 -6.14 41.43
CA GLY A 85 -7.38 -6.07 40.33
C GLY A 85 -7.69 -6.99 39.14
N GLY A 86 -8.37 -8.12 39.38
CA GLY A 86 -8.78 -9.03 38.31
C GLY A 86 -9.95 -8.48 37.49
N GLY A 87 -10.96 -7.90 38.16
CA GLY A 87 -12.19 -7.44 37.51
C GLY A 87 -11.98 -6.24 36.59
N SER A 88 -11.18 -5.25 36.99
CA SER A 88 -10.92 -4.04 36.19
C SER A 88 -10.02 -4.31 34.99
N GLY A 89 -9.00 -5.16 35.14
CA GLY A 89 -8.11 -5.57 34.04
C GLY A 89 -8.81 -6.43 32.98
N LEU A 90 -9.66 -7.38 33.40
CA LEU A 90 -10.46 -8.18 32.46
C LEU A 90 -11.51 -7.32 31.75
N LEU A 91 -12.22 -6.43 32.46
CA LEU A 91 -13.20 -5.55 31.81
C LEU A 91 -12.54 -4.65 30.77
N ALA A 92 -11.39 -4.06 31.10
CA ALA A 92 -10.64 -3.20 30.17
C ALA A 92 -10.08 -3.98 28.97
N PHE A 93 -9.69 -5.24 29.15
CA PHE A 93 -9.22 -6.10 28.07
C PHE A 93 -10.38 -6.54 27.14
N PHE A 94 -11.52 -6.92 27.71
CA PHE A 94 -12.70 -7.33 26.95
C PHE A 94 -13.39 -6.18 26.20
N THR A 95 -13.35 -4.96 26.72
CA THR A 95 -13.83 -3.78 25.99
C THR A 95 -12.95 -3.41 24.80
N MET A 96 -11.74 -3.95 24.70
CA MET A 96 -10.78 -3.65 23.63
C MET A 96 -10.72 -4.69 22.52
N LEU A 97 -10.81 -5.98 22.86
CA LEU A 97 -10.66 -7.04 21.85
C LEU A 97 -11.81 -7.11 20.85
N CYS A 98 -12.98 -6.55 21.20
CA CYS A 98 -14.19 -6.77 20.42
C CYS A 98 -15.19 -5.64 20.72
N PRO A 99 -15.38 -4.65 19.82
CA PRO A 99 -16.38 -3.60 20.02
C PRO A 99 -17.82 -4.17 20.11
N VAL A 100 -18.03 -5.42 19.69
CA VAL A 100 -19.31 -6.15 19.78
C VAL A 100 -19.51 -6.84 21.14
N CYS A 101 -18.44 -7.11 21.90
CA CYS A 101 -18.51 -7.95 23.10
C CYS A 101 -19.02 -7.21 24.36
N PRO A 102 -18.77 -5.90 24.55
CA PRO A 102 -19.52 -5.08 25.50
C PRO A 102 -21.02 -5.10 25.19
N VAL A 103 -21.39 -5.11 23.90
CA VAL A 103 -22.78 -5.19 23.44
C VAL A 103 -23.39 -6.55 23.80
N PHE A 104 -22.63 -7.64 23.71
CA PHE A 104 -23.08 -8.99 24.13
C PHE A 104 -23.35 -9.08 25.64
N PHE A 105 -22.49 -8.47 26.46
CA PHE A 105 -22.72 -8.37 27.91
C PHE A 105 -23.86 -7.39 28.25
N LEU A 106 -24.03 -6.30 27.50
CA LEU A 106 -25.13 -5.34 27.67
C LEU A 106 -26.48 -5.88 27.15
N THR A 107 -26.50 -6.74 26.14
CA THR A 107 -27.72 -7.44 25.68
C THR A 107 -28.12 -8.54 26.65
N TYR A 108 -27.17 -9.20 27.33
CA TYR A 108 -27.49 -10.17 28.39
C TYR A 108 -28.05 -9.50 29.66
N PHE A 109 -27.77 -8.21 29.88
CA PHE A 109 -28.27 -7.43 31.04
C PHE A 109 -29.36 -6.39 30.69
N GLY A 110 -29.97 -6.50 29.51
CA GLY A 110 -31.23 -5.84 29.20
C GLY A 110 -31.15 -4.32 29.02
N LEU A 111 -30.83 -3.87 27.80
CA LEU A 111 -31.36 -2.64 27.21
C LEU A 111 -31.17 -2.64 25.68
N SER A 112 -32.12 -2.02 25.01
CA SER A 112 -32.59 -2.30 23.65
C SER A 112 -31.62 -2.03 22.50
N ALA A 113 -31.78 -2.86 21.47
CA ALA A 113 -31.17 -2.80 20.16
C ALA A 113 -31.46 -1.48 19.41
N THR A 114 -30.43 -0.67 19.18
CA THR A 114 -30.29 0.30 18.06
C THR A 114 -28.90 0.96 18.07
N VAL A 115 -27.82 0.18 17.98
CA VAL A 115 -26.48 0.70 17.62
C VAL A 115 -25.73 -0.37 16.82
N MET A 116 -26.26 -0.75 15.65
CA MET A 116 -25.62 -1.69 14.71
C MET A 116 -25.18 -1.01 13.42
N ALA A 117 -24.70 0.22 13.52
CA ALA A 117 -23.96 0.87 12.44
C ALA A 117 -22.86 1.75 13.04
N PHE A 118 -21.68 1.72 12.42
CA PHE A 118 -20.48 2.54 12.65
C PHE A 118 -19.50 1.99 13.71
N SER A 119 -18.33 1.44 13.33
CA SER A 119 -17.13 2.13 12.80
C SER A 119 -16.32 2.81 13.93
N PRO A 120 -14.99 3.05 13.81
CA PRO A 120 -14.07 3.83 14.68
C PRO A 120 -14.56 5.10 15.42
N TYR A 121 -15.83 5.47 15.34
CA TYR A 121 -16.47 6.64 15.96
C TYR A 121 -16.62 6.59 17.48
N PHE A 122 -16.36 5.46 18.14
CA PHE A 122 -16.42 5.36 19.60
C PHE A 122 -15.09 5.68 20.28
N TRP A 123 -14.37 6.71 19.79
CA TRP A 123 -13.16 7.23 20.43
C TRP A 123 -13.39 7.55 21.91
N TRP A 124 -14.60 7.98 22.27
CA TRP A 124 -14.98 8.26 23.65
C TRP A 124 -15.00 7.01 24.54
N MET A 125 -15.35 5.82 24.01
CA MET A 125 -15.27 4.57 24.77
C MET A 125 -13.82 4.18 25.06
N ARG A 126 -12.91 4.40 24.10
CA ARG A 126 -11.47 4.22 24.29
C ARG A 126 -10.93 5.16 25.38
N VAL A 127 -11.37 6.42 25.36
CA VAL A 127 -11.04 7.41 26.40
C VAL A 127 -11.59 6.98 27.77
N ILE A 128 -12.85 6.52 27.85
CA ILE A 128 -13.42 6.02 29.12
C ILE A 128 -12.63 4.81 29.63
N ALA A 129 -12.30 3.84 28.77
CA ALA A 129 -11.49 2.69 29.16
C ALA A 129 -10.13 3.12 29.70
N PHE A 130 -9.47 4.09 29.06
CA PHE A 130 -8.22 4.65 29.53
C PHE A 130 -8.38 5.36 30.89
N VAL A 131 -9.42 6.18 31.06
CA VAL A 131 -9.71 6.87 32.33
C VAL A 131 -9.97 5.87 33.46
N VAL A 132 -10.77 4.83 33.21
CA VAL A 132 -11.05 3.76 34.20
C VAL A 132 -9.78 3.00 34.56
N LEU A 133 -8.90 2.71 33.60
CA LEU A 133 -7.60 2.09 33.84
C LEU A 133 -6.72 2.97 34.73
N ILE A 134 -6.59 4.27 34.41
CA ILE A 134 -5.81 5.21 35.23
C ILE A 134 -6.39 5.34 36.64
N ALA A 135 -7.72 5.37 36.78
CA ALA A 135 -8.37 5.39 38.09
C ALA A 135 -8.08 4.11 38.90
N GLY A 136 -8.15 2.94 38.25
CA GLY A 136 -7.79 1.67 38.86
C GLY A 136 -6.33 1.64 39.33
N ILE A 137 -5.40 2.12 38.50
CA ILE A 137 -3.99 2.28 38.83
C ILE A 137 -3.80 3.19 40.05
N ALA A 138 -4.47 4.35 40.07
CA ALA A 138 -4.36 5.32 41.15
C ALA A 138 -4.89 4.75 42.48
N LEU A 139 -6.01 4.02 42.45
CA LEU A 139 -6.57 3.35 43.62
C LEU A 139 -5.63 2.26 44.15
N LEU A 140 -5.07 1.45 43.26
CA LEU A 140 -4.15 0.38 43.64
C LEU A 140 -2.84 0.94 44.22
N ALA A 141 -2.30 2.01 43.62
CA ALA A 141 -1.12 2.69 44.10
C ALA A 141 -1.32 3.32 45.49
N ARG A 142 -2.52 3.83 45.80
CA ARG A 142 -2.83 4.40 47.13
C ARG A 142 -2.92 3.34 48.23
N ARG A 143 -3.40 2.13 47.92
CA ARG A 143 -3.56 1.04 48.90
C ARG A 143 -2.27 0.26 49.17
N PHE A 144 -1.28 0.36 48.31
CA PHE A 144 -0.05 -0.41 48.45
C PHE A 144 0.93 0.25 49.42
N GLU A 145 1.20 -0.41 50.57
CA GLU A 145 2.29 -0.04 51.47
C GLU A 145 3.49 -1.00 51.27
N PRO A 146 4.60 -0.53 50.67
CA PRO A 146 5.78 -1.38 50.44
C PRO A 146 6.59 -1.49 51.74
N LYS A 147 6.15 -2.32 52.69
CA LYS A 147 6.93 -2.58 53.91
C LYS A 147 7.95 -3.73 53.75
N ASP A 148 7.69 -4.68 52.84
CA ASP A 148 8.48 -5.94 52.77
C ASP A 148 9.00 -6.31 51.36
N VAL A 149 9.10 -5.37 50.42
CA VAL A 149 9.55 -5.70 49.05
C VAL A 149 11.08 -5.50 48.93
N PRO A 150 11.87 -6.57 48.69
CA PRO A 150 13.31 -6.45 48.58
C PRO A 150 13.73 -5.59 47.38
N THR A 151 14.43 -4.49 47.66
CA THR A 151 14.92 -3.54 46.67
C THR A 151 16.27 -4.00 46.09
N LYS A 152 16.25 -5.03 45.23
CA LYS A 152 17.37 -5.27 44.30
C LYS A 152 17.28 -4.30 43.13
N SER A 153 18.40 -3.96 42.50
CA SER A 153 18.56 -2.93 41.48
C SER A 153 17.76 -3.19 40.18
N GLY A 154 16.43 -3.04 40.22
CA GLY A 154 15.53 -3.28 39.08
C GLY A 154 15.81 -2.41 37.84
N HIS A 155 16.51 -1.28 38.00
CA HIS A 155 16.92 -0.41 36.90
C HIS A 155 17.87 -1.10 35.90
N LEU A 156 18.69 -2.06 36.36
CA LEU A 156 19.60 -2.82 35.50
C LEU A 156 18.84 -3.72 34.52
N ILE A 157 17.68 -4.22 34.93
CA ILE A 157 16.84 -5.09 34.09
C ILE A 157 16.09 -4.24 33.07
N PHE A 158 15.55 -3.08 33.49
CA PHE A 158 14.99 -2.12 32.56
C PHE A 158 16.00 -1.69 31.50
N GLN A 159 17.24 -1.36 31.90
CA GLN A 159 18.30 -1.01 30.94
C GLN A 159 18.59 -2.15 29.96
N LYS A 160 18.74 -3.39 30.43
CA LYS A 160 19.00 -4.54 29.56
C LYS A 160 17.86 -4.77 28.57
N VAL A 161 16.61 -4.74 29.04
CA VAL A 161 15.45 -4.96 28.18
C VAL A 161 15.26 -3.79 27.20
N ALA A 162 15.44 -2.54 27.64
CA ALA A 162 15.38 -1.38 26.77
C ALA A 162 16.42 -1.45 25.66
N VAL A 163 17.67 -1.83 25.97
CA VAL A 163 18.74 -2.02 24.97
C VAL A 163 18.37 -3.12 23.97
N ILE A 164 17.82 -4.25 24.43
CA ILE A 164 17.38 -5.33 23.54
C ILE A 164 16.23 -4.88 22.63
N VAL A 165 15.21 -4.23 23.18
CA VAL A 165 14.05 -3.73 22.42
C VAL A 165 14.47 -2.68 21.40
N VAL A 166 15.31 -1.71 21.79
CA VAL A 166 15.85 -0.70 20.87
C VAL A 166 16.69 -1.35 19.78
N GLY A 167 17.50 -2.36 20.11
CA GLY A 167 18.27 -3.13 19.14
C GLY A 167 17.37 -3.84 18.11
N ILE A 168 16.32 -4.53 18.57
CA ILE A 168 15.34 -5.19 17.70
C ILE A 168 14.61 -4.17 16.83
N LEU A 169 14.12 -3.08 17.40
CA LEU A 169 13.43 -2.03 16.65
C LEU A 169 14.34 -1.40 15.60
N PHE A 170 15.61 -1.16 15.93
CA PHE A 170 16.58 -0.62 14.98
C PHE A 170 16.82 -1.59 13.82
N VAL A 171 17.08 -2.87 14.09
CA VAL A 171 17.29 -3.88 13.04
C VAL A 171 16.05 -4.08 12.18
N SER A 172 14.87 -4.18 12.79
CA SER A 172 13.60 -4.29 12.06
C SER A 172 13.31 -3.06 11.21
N ASN A 173 13.61 -1.86 11.72
CA ASN A 173 13.47 -0.62 10.96
C ASN A 173 14.44 -0.57 9.78
N GLN A 174 15.70 -1.00 9.94
CA GLN A 174 16.65 -1.10 8.84
C GLN A 174 16.21 -2.14 7.80
N ALA A 175 15.72 -3.31 8.23
CA ALA A 175 15.20 -4.33 7.33
C ALA A 175 13.96 -3.86 6.56
N LEU A 176 13.04 -3.16 7.23
CA LEU A 176 11.87 -2.55 6.61
C LEU A 176 12.29 -1.44 5.62
N ALA A 177 13.23 -0.58 5.99
CA ALA A 177 13.78 0.45 5.11
C ALA A 177 14.46 -0.15 3.88
N MET A 178 15.12 -1.31 4.00
CA MET A 178 15.67 -2.04 2.85
C MET A 178 14.59 -2.67 1.98
N GLN A 179 13.52 -3.22 2.55
CA GLN A 179 12.40 -3.77 1.77
C GLN A 179 11.58 -2.68 1.08
N VAL A 180 11.33 -1.58 1.78
CA VAL A 180 10.64 -0.39 1.26
C VAL A 180 11.53 0.30 0.24
N GLY A 181 12.83 0.44 0.50
CA GLY A 181 13.82 0.92 -0.46
C GLY A 181 13.86 0.07 -1.73
N LYS A 182 13.81 -1.26 -1.61
CA LYS A 182 13.70 -2.18 -2.75
C LYS A 182 12.39 -2.04 -3.54
N LYS A 183 11.32 -1.52 -2.91
CA LYS A 183 10.03 -1.24 -3.57
C LYS A 183 9.91 0.20 -4.09
N MET A 184 10.58 1.17 -3.47
CA MET A 184 10.46 2.61 -3.73
C MET A 184 11.56 3.16 -4.63
N ILE A 185 12.77 2.58 -4.56
CA ILE A 185 13.75 2.73 -5.63
C ILE A 185 13.20 1.89 -6.77
N GLY A 186 12.22 2.45 -7.48
CA GLY A 186 11.76 1.95 -8.75
C GLY A 186 13.02 1.67 -9.56
N MET A 187 13.12 0.41 -10.00
CA MET A 187 14.23 -0.04 -10.82
C MET A 187 14.42 0.99 -11.93
N ASP A 188 15.59 1.63 -11.98
CA ASP A 188 15.96 2.53 -13.07
C ASP A 188 15.74 1.74 -14.37
N MET A 189 14.71 2.11 -15.12
CA MET A 189 14.32 1.44 -16.37
C MET A 189 15.34 1.67 -17.51
N ALA A 190 16.52 2.21 -17.17
CA ALA A 190 17.68 2.12 -18.03
C ALA A 190 18.06 0.66 -18.34
N ASP A 191 17.72 -0.29 -17.43
CA ASP A 191 18.11 -1.71 -17.53
C ASP A 191 16.96 -2.68 -17.93
N GLY A 192 15.79 -2.17 -18.37
CA GLY A 192 14.70 -3.00 -18.92
C GLY A 192 13.70 -3.58 -17.89
N VAL A 193 12.70 -4.33 -18.39
CA VAL A 193 11.63 -4.93 -17.56
C VAL A 193 12.16 -6.18 -16.87
N VAL A 194 12.19 -6.19 -15.53
CA VAL A 194 12.62 -7.37 -14.76
C VAL A 194 11.49 -8.40 -14.69
N LEU A 195 11.70 -9.56 -15.33
CA LEU A 195 10.79 -10.70 -15.28
C LEU A 195 10.99 -11.49 -13.97
N THR A 196 9.90 -11.72 -13.26
CA THR A 196 9.84 -12.44 -11.99
C THR A 196 9.80 -13.95 -12.16
N GLY A 197 9.44 -14.43 -13.36
CA GLY A 197 9.25 -15.83 -13.66
C GLY A 197 7.77 -16.27 -13.57
N GLU A 198 6.92 -15.49 -12.91
CA GLU A 198 5.47 -15.72 -12.82
C GLU A 198 4.78 -15.13 -14.06
N PHE A 199 4.20 -15.99 -14.90
CA PHE A 199 3.69 -15.56 -16.21
C PHE A 199 2.69 -14.40 -16.15
N ALA A 200 1.66 -14.48 -15.30
CA ALA A 200 0.65 -13.42 -15.20
C ALA A 200 1.26 -12.07 -14.79
N ARG A 201 2.16 -12.10 -13.81
CA ARG A 201 2.86 -10.93 -13.29
C ARG A 201 3.83 -10.33 -14.29
N ASP A 202 4.54 -11.17 -15.03
CA ASP A 202 5.48 -10.74 -16.08
C ASP A 202 4.74 -10.07 -17.24
N ILE A 203 3.56 -10.60 -17.61
CA ILE A 203 2.68 -9.99 -18.61
C ILE A 203 2.16 -8.63 -18.11
N ALA A 204 1.72 -8.55 -16.86
CA ALA A 204 1.27 -7.31 -16.26
C ALA A 204 2.40 -6.25 -16.22
N ALA A 205 3.64 -6.65 -15.92
CA ALA A 205 4.79 -5.76 -15.90
C ALA A 205 5.17 -5.23 -17.29
N LEU A 206 5.06 -6.06 -18.33
CA LEU A 206 5.31 -5.65 -19.72
C LEU A 206 4.23 -4.70 -20.24
N VAL A 207 2.97 -4.99 -19.91
CA VAL A 207 1.82 -4.26 -20.45
C VAL A 207 1.53 -2.99 -19.66
N THR A 208 1.45 -3.09 -18.35
CA THR A 208 1.02 -2.01 -17.46
C THR A 208 2.24 -1.40 -16.77
N PRO A 209 2.75 -0.25 -17.26
CA PRO A 209 3.91 0.37 -16.63
C PRO A 209 3.57 0.79 -15.20
N THR A 210 4.39 0.34 -14.25
CA THR A 210 4.25 0.66 -12.82
C THR A 210 5.06 1.90 -12.41
N THR A 211 5.94 2.37 -13.31
CA THR A 211 6.76 3.55 -13.11
C THR A 211 6.25 4.71 -13.95
N LEU A 212 6.50 5.92 -13.46
CA LEU A 212 6.29 7.13 -14.24
C LEU A 212 7.17 7.07 -15.52
N PRO A 213 6.66 7.46 -16.70
CA PRO A 213 7.52 7.58 -17.89
C PRO A 213 8.61 8.61 -17.63
N PHE A 214 9.74 8.51 -18.34
CA PHE A 214 10.91 9.37 -18.10
C PHE A 214 10.59 10.87 -18.27
N TYR A 215 9.71 11.21 -19.21
CA TYR A 215 9.21 12.57 -19.43
C TYR A 215 8.10 12.99 -18.46
N GLY A 216 7.65 12.10 -17.58
CA GLY A 216 6.52 12.35 -16.70
C GLY A 216 6.80 13.43 -15.68
N SER A 217 8.02 13.50 -15.13
CA SER A 217 8.42 14.56 -14.20
C SER A 217 8.43 15.94 -14.87
N GLU A 218 8.91 16.03 -16.11
CA GLU A 218 8.98 17.26 -16.91
C GLU A 218 7.59 17.84 -17.20
N LEU A 219 6.64 16.96 -17.48
CA LEU A 219 5.24 17.33 -17.73
C LEU A 219 4.40 17.40 -16.44
N GLY A 220 4.99 17.11 -15.28
CA GLY A 220 4.28 17.01 -14.00
C GLY A 220 3.14 16.00 -14.03
N LEU A 221 3.32 14.87 -14.71
CA LEU A 221 2.39 13.75 -14.72
C LEU A 221 2.44 13.00 -13.40
N ASP A 222 1.31 12.43 -13.02
CA ASP A 222 1.14 11.55 -11.89
C ASP A 222 0.32 10.33 -12.32
N MET A 223 0.87 9.14 -12.08
CA MET A 223 0.24 7.85 -12.42
C MET A 223 -0.02 7.00 -11.15
N SER A 224 0.06 7.59 -9.96
CA SER A 224 -0.02 6.89 -8.68
C SER A 224 -1.39 6.28 -8.37
N ASN A 225 -2.46 6.86 -8.91
CA ASN A 225 -3.83 6.43 -8.68
C ASN A 225 -4.76 6.90 -9.81
N LEU A 226 -6.01 6.42 -9.82
CA LEU A 226 -6.98 6.71 -10.88
C LEU A 226 -7.25 8.22 -11.10
N ASN A 227 -7.37 9.01 -10.03
CA ASN A 227 -7.62 10.45 -10.12
C ASN A 227 -6.40 11.19 -10.70
N ALA A 228 -5.20 10.80 -10.26
CA ALA A 228 -3.95 11.31 -10.79
C ALA A 228 -3.80 10.98 -12.29
N ILE A 229 -4.08 9.75 -12.70
CA ILE A 229 -4.03 9.34 -14.10
C ILE A 229 -4.99 10.18 -14.95
N ASN A 230 -6.22 10.42 -14.48
CA ASN A 230 -7.18 11.29 -15.16
C ASN A 230 -6.67 12.74 -15.31
N ALA A 231 -5.99 13.26 -14.30
CA ALA A 231 -5.36 14.58 -14.39
C ALA A 231 -4.23 14.58 -15.43
N SER A 232 -3.42 13.53 -15.47
CA SER A 232 -2.34 13.35 -16.45
C SER A 232 -2.87 13.23 -17.88
N ILE A 233 -3.95 12.47 -18.10
CA ILE A 233 -4.63 12.37 -19.40
C ILE A 233 -5.05 13.77 -19.89
N ARG A 234 -5.65 14.59 -19.03
CA ARG A 234 -6.03 15.97 -19.39
C ARG A 234 -4.82 16.84 -19.75
N LYS A 235 -3.73 16.77 -18.98
CA LYS A 235 -2.50 17.52 -19.26
C LYS A 235 -1.91 17.16 -20.62
N LEU A 236 -1.80 15.86 -20.90
CA LEU A 236 -1.33 15.37 -22.20
C LEU A 236 -2.27 15.82 -23.33
N GLY A 237 -3.58 15.76 -23.10
CA GLY A 237 -4.58 16.12 -24.10
C GLY A 237 -4.55 17.59 -24.53
N ILE A 238 -4.13 18.51 -23.65
CA ILE A 238 -3.97 19.94 -23.98
C ILE A 238 -2.99 20.15 -25.14
N MET A 239 -1.97 19.29 -25.25
CA MET A 239 -0.88 19.39 -26.22
C MET A 239 -1.18 18.72 -27.57
N ALA A 240 -2.30 18.00 -27.69
CA ALA A 240 -2.63 17.20 -28.86
C ALA A 240 -2.81 18.07 -30.13
N PRO A 241 -2.10 17.78 -31.23
CA PRO A 241 -2.31 18.48 -32.50
C PRO A 241 -3.77 18.46 -32.94
N MET A 242 -4.24 19.57 -33.50
CA MET A 242 -5.59 19.77 -34.09
C MET A 242 -6.79 19.67 -33.12
N GLN A 243 -6.57 19.35 -31.83
CA GLN A 243 -7.68 19.16 -30.89
C GLN A 243 -7.42 19.75 -29.49
N GLY A 244 -6.16 19.80 -29.05
CA GLY A 244 -5.78 20.35 -27.75
C GLY A 244 -6.03 21.85 -27.65
N SER A 245 -6.20 22.36 -26.42
CA SER A 245 -6.38 23.79 -26.18
C SER A 245 -5.08 24.61 -26.28
N ASN A 246 -3.92 23.95 -26.20
CA ASN A 246 -2.61 24.54 -26.48
C ASN A 246 -1.75 23.52 -27.27
N PRO A 247 -2.12 23.28 -28.54
CA PRO A 247 -1.57 22.18 -29.32
C PRO A 247 -0.11 22.45 -29.69
N ILE A 248 0.72 21.40 -29.61
CA ILE A 248 2.10 21.45 -30.10
C ILE A 248 2.07 21.63 -31.63
N GLN A 249 2.66 22.72 -32.09
CA GLN A 249 2.78 23.04 -33.51
C GLN A 249 3.98 22.27 -34.08
N LEU A 250 3.75 21.22 -34.85
CA LEU A 250 4.79 20.42 -35.50
C LEU A 250 5.24 21.07 -36.82
N SER A 251 6.53 20.96 -37.15
CA SER A 251 7.05 21.28 -38.48
C SER A 251 6.57 20.24 -39.50
N GLU A 252 6.81 20.47 -40.79
CA GLU A 252 6.43 19.52 -41.85
C GLU A 252 7.04 18.13 -41.62
N GLU A 253 8.31 18.08 -41.22
CA GLU A 253 9.04 16.82 -41.03
C GLU A 253 8.59 16.08 -39.79
N GLU A 254 8.31 16.81 -38.71
CA GLU A 254 7.74 16.24 -37.50
C GLU A 254 6.30 15.78 -37.71
N MET A 255 5.50 16.49 -38.51
CA MET A 255 4.14 16.08 -38.88
C MET A 255 4.17 14.79 -39.71
N LYS A 256 5.10 14.63 -40.65
CA LYS A 256 5.29 13.37 -41.39
C LYS A 256 5.60 12.20 -40.45
N ARG A 257 6.47 12.40 -39.46
CA ARG A 257 6.76 11.38 -38.42
C ARG A 257 5.53 11.07 -37.56
N TYR A 258 4.82 12.12 -37.14
CA TYR A 258 3.60 12.00 -36.35
C TYR A 258 2.51 11.21 -37.08
N ILE A 259 2.28 11.50 -38.36
CA ILE A 259 1.36 10.75 -39.21
C ILE A 259 1.83 9.30 -39.29
N LYS A 260 3.09 9.05 -39.65
CA LYS A 260 3.63 7.69 -39.78
C LYS A 260 3.43 6.86 -38.52
N ILE A 261 3.81 7.38 -37.35
CA ILE A 261 3.62 6.70 -36.05
C ILE A 261 2.12 6.52 -35.75
N GLY A 262 1.33 7.57 -35.96
CA GLY A 262 -0.08 7.58 -35.64
C GLY A 262 -0.95 6.74 -36.59
N THR A 263 -0.49 6.44 -37.81
CA THR A 263 -1.15 5.53 -38.76
C THR A 263 -0.75 4.07 -38.57
N GLU A 264 0.24 3.77 -37.72
CA GLU A 264 0.64 2.39 -37.41
C GLU A 264 -0.53 1.65 -36.72
N PRO A 265 -1.02 0.53 -37.31
CA PRO A 265 -2.17 -0.17 -36.76
C PRO A 265 -1.94 -0.72 -35.34
N TYR A 266 -2.98 -0.66 -34.51
CA TYR A 266 -3.05 -1.20 -33.15
C TYR A 266 -2.14 -0.54 -32.11
N VAL A 267 -1.31 0.45 -32.47
CA VAL A 267 -0.51 1.23 -31.50
C VAL A 267 -1.39 2.02 -30.53
N THR A 268 -2.65 2.29 -30.89
CA THR A 268 -3.55 3.14 -30.12
C THR A 268 -4.64 2.42 -29.34
N CYS A 269 -5.87 2.39 -29.84
CA CYS A 269 -7.01 2.08 -29.00
C CYS A 269 -8.21 1.58 -29.79
N GLU A 270 -8.11 0.35 -30.28
CA GLU A 270 -9.24 -0.40 -30.84
C GLU A 270 -10.22 -0.87 -29.76
N PHE A 271 -9.82 -0.92 -28.49
CA PHE A 271 -10.66 -1.43 -27.41
C PHE A 271 -11.86 -0.54 -27.07
N CYS A 272 -11.75 0.78 -27.28
CA CYS A 272 -12.81 1.73 -26.95
C CYS A 272 -13.62 2.14 -28.19
N CYS A 273 -12.97 2.67 -29.22
CA CYS A 273 -13.66 3.22 -30.40
C CYS A 273 -13.66 2.28 -31.62
N GLY A 274 -13.05 1.09 -31.53
CA GLY A 274 -12.91 0.16 -32.66
C GLY A 274 -11.95 0.63 -33.76
N VAL A 275 -11.28 1.78 -33.58
CA VAL A 275 -10.35 2.34 -34.55
C VAL A 275 -8.97 1.71 -34.42
N THR A 276 -8.29 1.47 -35.53
CA THR A 276 -6.97 0.82 -35.52
C THR A 276 -5.81 1.82 -35.51
N THR A 277 -6.03 3.11 -35.78
CA THR A 277 -4.98 4.14 -35.87
C THR A 277 -5.26 5.33 -34.95
N LEU A 278 -4.22 6.10 -34.60
CA LEU A 278 -4.29 7.34 -33.83
C LEU A 278 -4.85 8.50 -34.63
N VAL A 279 -4.37 8.58 -35.87
CA VAL A 279 -4.66 9.65 -36.84
C VAL A 279 -4.94 9.05 -38.21
N ARG A 280 -5.59 9.85 -39.06
CA ARG A 280 -5.76 9.57 -40.48
C ARG A 280 -4.49 9.94 -41.24
N GLU A 281 -4.47 9.62 -42.53
CA GLU A 281 -3.33 9.90 -43.43
C GLU A 281 -3.02 11.40 -43.57
N ASP A 282 -3.99 12.27 -43.27
CA ASP A 282 -3.82 13.74 -43.24
C ASP A 282 -3.37 14.29 -41.88
N GLY A 283 -3.14 13.41 -40.89
CA GLY A 283 -2.79 13.78 -39.52
C GLY A 283 -3.98 14.14 -38.62
N SER A 284 -5.21 14.17 -39.15
CA SER A 284 -6.39 14.45 -38.36
C SER A 284 -6.73 13.32 -37.37
N PRO A 285 -7.30 13.63 -36.18
CA PRO A 285 -7.68 12.62 -35.19
C PRO A 285 -8.65 11.55 -35.71
N THR A 286 -8.31 10.27 -35.56
CA THR A 286 -9.24 9.17 -35.95
C THR A 286 -10.42 9.06 -34.98
N CYS A 287 -10.21 9.30 -33.68
CA CYS A 287 -11.26 9.35 -32.67
C CYS A 287 -11.03 10.47 -31.64
N GLY A 288 -12.12 10.87 -30.96
CA GLY A 288 -12.13 12.01 -30.02
C GLY A 288 -12.05 11.64 -28.54
N CYS A 289 -11.77 10.38 -28.16
CA CYS A 289 -11.74 9.99 -26.76
C CYS A 289 -10.52 10.58 -26.03
N ALA A 290 -10.66 10.86 -24.73
CA ALA A 290 -9.61 11.49 -23.91
C ALA A 290 -8.26 10.74 -23.99
N HIS A 291 -8.29 9.40 -24.03
CA HIS A 291 -7.09 8.58 -24.20
C HIS A 291 -6.37 8.83 -25.52
N SER A 292 -7.12 8.87 -26.62
CA SER A 292 -6.57 9.12 -27.96
C SER A 292 -6.01 10.54 -28.07
N ILE A 293 -6.67 11.53 -27.45
CA ILE A 293 -6.16 12.90 -27.37
C ILE A 293 -4.84 12.90 -26.58
N ALA A 294 -4.78 12.25 -25.42
CA ALA A 294 -3.56 12.17 -24.61
C ALA A 294 -2.41 11.46 -25.35
N MET A 295 -2.69 10.36 -26.06
CA MET A 295 -1.70 9.66 -26.88
C MET A 295 -1.18 10.56 -28.02
N ARG A 296 -2.05 11.33 -28.68
CA ARG A 296 -1.63 12.32 -29.70
C ARG A 296 -0.73 13.40 -29.11
N GLY A 297 -1.11 13.94 -27.95
CA GLY A 297 -0.30 14.93 -27.24
C GLY A 297 1.07 14.39 -26.84
N THR A 298 1.11 13.14 -26.38
CA THR A 298 2.37 12.44 -26.05
C THR A 298 3.24 12.26 -27.30
N ALA A 299 2.67 11.74 -28.39
CA ALA A 299 3.41 11.54 -29.64
C ALA A 299 4.02 12.85 -30.15
N ALA A 300 3.24 13.93 -30.19
CA ALA A 300 3.72 15.24 -30.61
C ALA A 300 4.81 15.79 -29.68
N TYR A 301 4.64 15.63 -28.36
CA TYR A 301 5.63 16.04 -27.38
C TYR A 301 6.96 15.30 -27.53
N LEU A 302 6.91 13.97 -27.68
CA LEU A 302 8.12 13.16 -27.84
C LEU A 302 8.87 13.49 -29.13
N ILE A 303 8.15 13.64 -30.25
CA ILE A 303 8.76 14.01 -31.54
C ILE A 303 9.48 15.36 -31.47
N ARG A 304 8.86 16.36 -30.82
CA ARG A 304 9.39 17.73 -30.75
C ARG A 304 10.51 17.87 -29.71
N THR A 305 10.36 17.26 -28.54
CA THR A 305 11.28 17.46 -27.40
C THR A 305 12.48 16.52 -27.47
N TYR A 306 12.31 15.33 -28.05
CA TYR A 306 13.33 14.27 -28.13
C TYR A 306 13.54 13.84 -29.58
N PRO A 307 14.08 14.71 -30.45
CA PRO A 307 14.22 14.45 -31.88
C PRO A 307 15.08 13.21 -32.20
N GLU A 308 15.96 12.82 -31.28
CA GLU A 308 16.81 11.62 -31.35
C GLU A 308 16.05 10.31 -31.13
N MET A 309 14.85 10.34 -30.51
CA MET A 309 14.02 9.15 -30.37
C MET A 309 13.55 8.67 -31.74
N THR A 310 13.70 7.38 -31.98
CA THR A 310 13.19 6.72 -33.20
C THR A 310 11.67 6.57 -33.15
N ASP A 311 11.05 6.42 -34.33
CA ASP A 311 9.60 6.18 -34.43
C ASP A 311 9.15 4.94 -33.64
N ALA A 312 9.99 3.90 -33.57
CA ALA A 312 9.73 2.69 -32.80
C ALA A 312 9.75 2.94 -31.28
N GLN A 313 10.68 3.76 -30.79
CA GLN A 313 10.73 4.14 -29.37
C GLN A 313 9.53 4.98 -28.98
N ILE A 314 9.07 5.89 -29.85
CA ILE A 314 7.86 6.68 -29.59
C ILE A 314 6.62 5.78 -29.63
N ALA A 315 6.51 4.87 -30.60
CA ALA A 315 5.42 3.91 -30.67
C ALA A 315 5.37 3.02 -29.42
N TYR A 316 6.53 2.57 -28.92
CA TYR A 316 6.63 1.84 -27.65
C TYR A 316 6.05 2.62 -26.48
N GLU A 317 6.40 3.90 -26.33
CA GLU A 317 5.85 4.75 -25.26
C GLU A 317 4.33 4.96 -25.40
N ILE A 318 3.81 5.10 -26.63
CA ILE A 318 2.37 5.17 -26.87
C ILE A 318 1.66 3.86 -26.47
N VAL A 319 2.23 2.70 -26.80
CA VAL A 319 1.66 1.40 -26.41
C VAL A 319 1.74 1.18 -24.90
N ARG A 320 2.78 1.68 -24.22
CA ARG A 320 2.82 1.67 -22.75
C ARG A 320 1.69 2.50 -22.14
N GLN A 321 1.38 3.66 -22.73
CA GLN A 321 0.19 4.43 -22.32
C GLN A 321 -1.11 3.66 -22.61
N LYS A 322 -1.19 2.93 -23.73
CA LYS A 322 -2.34 2.04 -24.01
C LYS A 322 -2.53 1.02 -22.90
N GLY A 323 -1.45 0.40 -22.42
CA GLY A 323 -1.49 -0.55 -21.32
C GLY A 323 -1.89 0.06 -19.96
N LEU A 324 -1.60 1.34 -19.72
CA LEU A 324 -2.14 2.06 -18.57
C LEU A 324 -3.67 2.23 -18.66
N TYR A 325 -4.18 2.52 -19.85
CA TYR A 325 -5.60 2.84 -20.05
C TYR A 325 -6.49 1.59 -20.15
N PHE A 326 -5.94 0.51 -20.72
CA PHE A 326 -6.64 -0.76 -21.00
C PHE A 326 -5.80 -1.96 -20.51
N PRO A 327 -5.45 -2.03 -19.21
CA PRO A 327 -4.52 -3.02 -18.69
C PRO A 327 -5.02 -4.44 -18.96
N VAL A 328 -6.28 -4.74 -18.64
CA VAL A 328 -6.83 -6.10 -18.77
C VAL A 328 -6.86 -6.57 -20.23
N GLN A 329 -7.36 -5.72 -21.13
CA GLN A 329 -7.50 -6.07 -22.55
C GLN A 329 -6.14 -6.25 -23.22
N LEU A 330 -5.16 -5.40 -22.90
CA LEU A 330 -3.83 -5.51 -23.47
C LEU A 330 -3.04 -6.68 -22.86
N GLN A 331 -3.23 -6.98 -21.58
CA GLN A 331 -2.68 -8.18 -20.92
C GLN A 331 -3.20 -9.46 -21.58
N GLN A 332 -4.51 -9.57 -21.80
CA GLN A 332 -5.12 -10.70 -22.50
C GLN A 332 -4.58 -10.85 -23.93
N ARG A 333 -4.46 -9.74 -24.68
CA ARG A 333 -3.87 -9.77 -26.02
C ARG A 333 -2.41 -10.22 -26.00
N MET A 334 -1.62 -9.70 -25.06
CA MET A 334 -0.21 -10.04 -24.92
C MET A 334 -0.05 -11.54 -24.65
N ALA A 335 -0.80 -12.08 -23.68
CA ALA A 335 -0.79 -13.51 -23.37
C ALA A 335 -1.21 -14.36 -24.58
N SER A 336 -2.31 -13.99 -25.25
CA SER A 336 -2.77 -14.70 -26.45
C SER A 336 -1.77 -14.65 -27.60
N SER A 337 -1.08 -13.53 -27.79
CA SER A 337 -0.11 -13.37 -28.87
C SER A 337 1.15 -14.19 -28.60
N LEU A 338 1.64 -14.19 -27.35
CA LEU A 338 2.78 -15.01 -26.94
C LEU A 338 2.51 -16.52 -27.06
N ALA A 339 1.26 -16.96 -26.92
CA ALA A 339 0.88 -18.34 -27.17
C ALA A 339 0.92 -18.73 -28.67
N GLY A 340 0.83 -17.74 -29.58
CA GLY A 340 0.86 -17.91 -31.03
C GLY A 340 2.26 -17.84 -31.66
N ASP A 341 2.30 -17.59 -32.98
CA ASP A 341 3.53 -17.38 -33.74
C ASP A 341 4.01 -15.93 -33.61
N ARG A 342 5.33 -15.75 -33.42
CA ARG A 342 5.99 -14.44 -33.38
C ARG A 342 5.79 -13.64 -34.67
N ALA A 343 5.69 -14.30 -35.82
CA ALA A 343 5.45 -13.65 -37.11
C ALA A 343 4.08 -12.93 -37.15
N GLU A 344 3.12 -13.40 -36.35
CA GLU A 344 1.76 -12.86 -36.28
C GLU A 344 1.59 -11.75 -35.23
N PHE A 345 2.66 -11.38 -34.52
CA PHE A 345 2.58 -10.32 -33.52
C PHE A 345 2.08 -9.02 -34.16
N LYS A 346 1.01 -8.49 -33.58
CA LYS A 346 0.51 -7.16 -33.90
C LYS A 346 1.54 -6.10 -33.47
N PRO A 347 1.53 -4.90 -34.07
CA PRO A 347 2.51 -3.86 -33.76
C PRO A 347 2.60 -3.52 -32.28
N ASP A 348 1.48 -3.45 -31.55
CA ASP A 348 1.50 -3.23 -30.09
C ASP A 348 2.33 -4.28 -29.35
N ILE A 349 2.13 -5.55 -29.64
CA ILE A 349 2.91 -6.65 -29.05
C ILE A 349 4.37 -6.64 -29.49
N LYS A 350 4.64 -6.30 -30.76
CA LYS A 350 6.02 -6.14 -31.25
C LYS A 350 6.78 -5.07 -30.47
N TYR A 351 6.16 -3.90 -30.25
CA TYR A 351 6.80 -2.85 -29.46
C TYR A 351 6.98 -3.27 -28.00
N LEU A 352 5.97 -3.84 -27.35
CA LEU A 352 6.09 -4.29 -25.96
C LEU A 352 7.17 -5.35 -25.73
N THR A 353 7.51 -6.12 -26.76
CA THR A 353 8.54 -7.17 -26.71
C THR A 353 9.89 -6.74 -27.30
N MET A 354 10.02 -5.53 -27.86
CA MET A 354 11.23 -5.13 -28.60
C MET A 354 12.48 -5.01 -27.74
N ASN A 355 12.31 -4.81 -26.43
CA ASN A 355 13.39 -4.67 -25.46
C ASN A 355 13.70 -5.98 -24.71
N LEU A 356 13.03 -7.09 -25.05
CA LEU A 356 13.32 -8.40 -24.48
C LEU A 356 14.45 -9.08 -25.23
N THR A 357 15.29 -9.80 -24.49
CA THR A 357 16.23 -10.74 -25.09
C THR A 357 15.50 -11.92 -25.72
N GLU A 358 16.14 -12.60 -26.67
CA GLU A 358 15.56 -13.78 -27.33
C GLU A 358 15.21 -14.88 -26.32
N SER A 359 16.04 -15.06 -25.28
CA SER A 359 15.81 -16.03 -24.21
C SER A 359 14.58 -15.68 -23.37
N GLU A 360 14.39 -14.42 -23.01
CA GLU A 360 13.23 -13.97 -22.23
C GLU A 360 11.94 -14.13 -23.02
N LEU A 361 11.95 -13.72 -24.29
CA LEU A 361 10.79 -13.87 -25.16
C LEU A 361 10.43 -15.36 -25.35
N THR A 362 11.42 -16.21 -25.59
CA THR A 362 11.20 -17.66 -25.74
C THR A 362 10.61 -18.30 -24.47
N ASP A 363 11.11 -17.91 -23.29
CA ASP A 363 10.59 -18.40 -22.02
C ASP A 363 9.14 -17.96 -21.78
N LEU A 364 8.82 -16.70 -22.09
CA LEU A 364 7.45 -16.18 -22.02
C LEU A 364 6.51 -16.91 -22.98
N GLN A 365 6.93 -17.17 -24.23
CA GLN A 365 6.11 -17.93 -25.19
C GLN A 365 5.88 -19.37 -24.73
N LYS A 366 6.91 -20.02 -24.13
CA LYS A 366 6.76 -21.35 -23.56
C LYS A 366 5.73 -21.36 -22.43
N LYS A 367 5.82 -20.40 -21.50
CA LYS A 367 4.86 -20.24 -20.40
C LYS A 367 3.45 -19.95 -20.91
N ALA A 368 3.30 -19.10 -21.92
CA ALA A 368 2.00 -18.78 -22.51
C ALA A 368 1.26 -20.00 -23.08
N LYS A 369 2.00 -21.00 -23.58
CA LYS A 369 1.43 -22.25 -24.12
C LYS A 369 1.05 -23.26 -23.06
N THR A 370 1.68 -23.19 -21.88
CA THR A 370 1.50 -24.19 -20.81
C THR A 370 0.67 -23.71 -19.63
N SER A 371 0.64 -22.40 -19.41
CA SER A 371 -0.04 -21.76 -18.28
C SER A 371 -1.39 -21.24 -18.75
N GLY A 372 -2.45 -21.48 -17.96
CA GLY A 372 -3.65 -20.66 -18.08
C GLY A 372 -3.30 -19.20 -17.81
N PHE A 373 -3.97 -18.26 -18.49
CA PHE A 373 -3.79 -16.84 -18.25
C PHE A 373 -5.04 -16.26 -17.58
N GLU A 374 -4.86 -15.82 -16.34
CA GLU A 374 -5.80 -14.93 -15.65
C GLU A 374 -5.10 -13.56 -15.49
N PRO A 375 -5.70 -12.46 -15.97
CA PRO A 375 -5.14 -11.13 -15.77
C PRO A 375 -4.98 -10.82 -14.28
N GLU A 376 -3.90 -10.12 -13.92
CA GLU A 376 -3.75 -9.57 -12.58
C GLU A 376 -4.91 -8.62 -12.27
N GLU A 377 -5.35 -8.55 -11.01
CA GLU A 377 -6.42 -7.64 -10.59
C GLU A 377 -6.03 -6.20 -10.90
N ASN A 378 -6.62 -5.64 -11.95
CA ASN A 378 -6.41 -4.29 -12.41
C ASN A 378 -7.77 -3.60 -12.64
N PRO A 379 -7.85 -2.27 -12.46
CA PRO A 379 -9.03 -1.53 -12.90
C PRO A 379 -9.22 -1.76 -14.40
N GLY A 380 -10.42 -2.14 -14.84
CA GLY A 380 -10.67 -2.54 -16.23
C GLY A 380 -10.24 -1.48 -17.24
N MET A 381 -10.97 -0.37 -17.33
CA MET A 381 -10.57 0.81 -18.11
C MET A 381 -10.25 1.95 -17.16
N VAL A 382 -9.11 2.61 -17.38
CA VAL A 382 -8.65 3.73 -16.56
C VAL A 382 -8.86 5.03 -17.30
N GLY A 383 -9.69 5.90 -16.73
CA GLY A 383 -10.10 7.15 -17.35
C GLY A 383 -11.06 6.94 -18.52
N GLY A 384 -11.78 8.00 -18.90
CA GLY A 384 -12.77 7.90 -19.97
C GLY A 384 -14.13 8.45 -19.57
N CYS A 385 -14.16 9.76 -19.27
CA CYS A 385 -15.17 10.76 -19.64
C CYS A 385 -14.51 12.12 -19.45
#